data_AF-A0A537LK25-F1
#
_entry.id   AF-A0A537LK25-F1
#
_cell.length_a   1.000
_cell.length_b   1.000
_cell.length_c   1.000
_cell.angle_alpha   90.00
_cell.angle_beta   90.00
_cell.angle_gamma   90.00
#
_symmetry.space_group_name_H-M   'P 1'
#
loop_
_entity.id
_entity.type
_entity.pdbx_description
1 polymer ?
#
loop_
_entity_poly.entity_id
_entity_poly.type
_entity_poly.pdbx_seq_one_letter_code
_entity_poly.pdbx_strand_id
1 'polypeptide(L)'
;FHIRAKRMDLCFELATQIMARLGNAVSPVDEVHGFRYFDNRDLVGFVDGTENPREQAAIEATIIGGEDSAFAGGSYVIVQKYLHDLHRWNALSTEAQERIIGRTKLSDIELDDAAKPTSAHNALTTIVEDGKQLEILRDNMPFGEVAKNEFGTYFIGYARSPHRIEQMLMNMFVGRPPGNYDRLLDYSRAVTGTLFFVPSMTFLESLTADEPGGRNQTAKESLE
;
A
#
# COMPACT_ATOMS: atom_id res chain seq x y z
N PHE A 1 4.15 0.80 -11.63
CA PHE A 1 5.45 0.24 -11.19
C PHE A 1 5.79 0.80 -9.83
N HIS A 2 6.23 -0.03 -8.88
CA HIS A 2 6.76 0.44 -7.58
C HIS A 2 8.29 0.43 -7.66
N ILE A 3 8.91 1.62 -7.71
CA ILE A 3 10.35 1.78 -7.94
C ILE A 3 10.97 2.47 -6.73
N ARG A 4 12.06 1.93 -6.20
CA ARG A 4 12.75 2.45 -5.02
C ARG A 4 14.26 2.48 -5.23
N ALA A 5 14.90 3.54 -4.74
CA ALA A 5 16.33 3.68 -4.70
C ALA A 5 16.72 4.65 -3.58
N LYS A 6 18.02 4.68 -3.22
CA LYS A 6 18.56 5.66 -2.27
C LYS A 6 18.59 7.09 -2.84
N ARG A 7 18.44 7.24 -4.16
CA ARG A 7 18.46 8.53 -4.87
C ARG A 7 17.33 8.56 -5.90
N MET A 8 16.66 9.71 -6.01
CA MET A 8 15.50 9.87 -6.90
C MET A 8 15.87 9.78 -8.38
N ASP A 9 17.06 10.22 -8.77
CA ASP A 9 17.49 10.17 -10.17
C ASP A 9 17.53 8.74 -10.74
N LEU A 10 17.90 7.76 -9.92
CA LEU A 10 17.85 6.34 -10.31
C LEU A 10 16.41 5.84 -10.51
N CYS A 11 15.47 6.26 -9.65
CA CYS A 11 14.05 5.93 -9.83
C CYS A 11 13.51 6.56 -11.11
N PHE A 12 13.83 7.84 -11.34
CA PHE A 12 13.37 8.61 -12.48
C PHE A 12 13.90 8.06 -13.81
N GLU A 13 15.19 7.71 -13.87
CA GLU A 13 15.79 7.11 -15.06
C GLU A 13 15.15 5.75 -15.37
N LEU A 14 14.97 4.87 -14.37
CA LEU A 14 14.32 3.58 -14.59
C LEU A 14 12.87 3.74 -15.07
N ALA A 15 12.11 4.65 -14.47
CA ALA A 15 10.74 4.96 -14.90
C ALA A 15 10.70 5.45 -16.35
N THR A 16 11.64 6.34 -16.72
CA THR A 16 11.78 6.85 -18.10
C THR A 16 12.04 5.73 -19.10
N GLN A 17 12.97 4.83 -18.80
CA GLN A 17 13.29 3.67 -19.66
C GLN A 17 12.11 2.70 -19.79
N ILE A 18 11.38 2.43 -18.69
CA ILE A 18 10.18 1.58 -18.72
C ILE A 18 9.11 2.21 -19.62
N MET A 19 8.79 3.49 -19.43
CA MET A 19 7.76 4.17 -20.20
C MET A 19 8.12 4.29 -21.69
N ALA A 20 9.39 4.53 -22.01
CA ALA A 20 9.87 4.53 -23.40
C ALA A 20 9.66 3.18 -24.09
N ARG A 21 9.81 2.07 -23.36
CA ARG A 21 9.58 0.71 -23.88
C ARG A 21 8.11 0.36 -24.03
N LEU A 22 7.25 0.84 -23.13
CA LEU A 22 5.80 0.64 -23.23
C LEU A 22 5.18 1.51 -24.34
N GLY A 23 5.73 2.71 -24.56
CA GLY A 23 5.28 3.63 -25.60
C GLY A 23 3.78 3.87 -25.53
N ASN A 24 3.12 3.78 -26.69
CA ASN A 24 1.67 4.06 -26.82
C ASN A 24 0.79 2.86 -26.42
N ALA A 25 1.35 1.74 -25.95
CA ALA A 25 0.55 0.60 -25.51
C ALA A 25 -0.14 0.85 -24.16
N VAL A 26 0.28 1.89 -23.43
CA VAL A 26 -0.27 2.28 -22.13
C VAL A 26 -0.58 3.77 -22.09
N SER A 27 -1.38 4.20 -21.12
CA SER A 27 -1.59 5.62 -20.81
C SER A 27 -1.38 5.84 -19.32
N PRO A 28 -0.60 6.85 -18.90
CA PRO A 28 -0.41 7.15 -17.48
C PRO A 28 -1.73 7.55 -16.82
N VAL A 29 -1.99 7.02 -15.62
CA VAL A 29 -3.19 7.35 -14.82
C VAL A 29 -2.86 7.90 -13.44
N ASP A 30 -1.69 7.57 -12.90
CA ASP A 30 -1.14 8.14 -11.66
C ASP A 30 0.38 8.02 -11.69
N GLU A 31 1.07 9.05 -11.20
CA GLU A 31 2.53 9.07 -11.02
C GLU A 31 2.84 9.87 -9.76
N VAL A 32 3.58 9.25 -8.83
CA VAL A 32 3.94 9.88 -7.56
C VAL A 32 5.41 9.62 -7.27
N HIS A 33 6.14 10.70 -7.00
CA HIS A 33 7.54 10.64 -6.60
C HIS A 33 7.62 10.83 -5.08
N GLY A 34 7.71 9.71 -4.37
CA GLY A 34 7.78 9.71 -2.91
C GLY A 34 9.15 10.08 -2.38
N PHE A 35 9.21 10.64 -1.18
CA PHE A 35 10.46 10.94 -0.48
C PHE A 35 10.39 10.51 0.98
N ARG A 36 11.53 10.12 1.55
CA ARG A 36 11.64 9.89 3.00
C ARG A 36 11.66 11.24 3.71
N TYR A 37 10.85 11.38 4.76
CA TYR A 37 10.76 12.60 5.54
C TYR A 37 11.38 12.39 6.93
N PHE A 38 12.38 13.21 7.28
CA PHE A 38 13.14 13.11 8.52
C PHE A 38 13.54 11.67 8.91
N ASP A 39 13.18 11.25 10.12
CA ASP A 39 13.43 9.97 10.78
C ASP A 39 12.41 8.87 10.38
N ASN A 40 12.00 8.83 9.11
CA ASN A 40 10.93 7.98 8.56
C ASN A 40 9.53 8.38 9.05
N ARG A 41 9.26 9.68 9.08
CA ARG A 41 7.93 10.19 9.39
C ARG A 41 7.08 10.30 8.14
N ASP A 42 5.77 10.26 8.33
CA ASP A 42 4.81 10.77 7.36
C ASP A 42 4.65 12.30 7.48
N LEU A 43 3.80 12.89 6.64
CA LEU A 43 3.53 14.34 6.68
C LEU A 43 2.58 14.75 7.80
N VAL A 44 1.90 13.82 8.47
CA VAL A 44 1.13 14.12 9.71
C VAL A 44 2.04 14.13 10.94
N GLY A 45 3.30 13.71 10.77
CA GLY A 45 4.41 13.90 11.68
C GLY A 45 4.65 12.72 12.63
N PHE A 46 4.10 11.55 12.32
CA PHE A 46 4.31 10.30 13.06
C PHE A 46 5.29 9.41 12.32
N VAL A 47 6.04 8.58 13.05
CA VAL A 47 6.92 7.59 12.43
C VAL A 47 6.04 6.55 11.72
N ASP A 48 6.37 6.24 10.48
CA ASP A 48 5.61 5.30 9.66
C ASP A 48 6.45 4.04 9.38
N GLY A 49 5.83 2.88 9.54
CA GLY A 49 6.45 1.57 9.34
C GLY A 49 7.04 0.91 10.60
N THR A 50 6.80 1.45 11.80
CA THR A 50 7.35 0.93 13.08
C THR A 50 7.02 -0.54 13.31
N GLU A 51 5.74 -0.91 13.17
CA GLU A 51 5.22 -2.27 13.37
C GLU A 51 5.24 -3.11 12.08
N ASN A 52 6.07 -2.76 11.09
CA ASN A 52 6.23 -3.64 9.93
C ASN A 52 6.89 -4.97 10.35
N PRO A 53 6.41 -6.12 9.84
CA PRO A 53 7.06 -7.39 10.08
C PRO A 53 8.48 -7.37 9.50
N ARG A 54 9.38 -8.13 10.11
CA ARG A 54 10.79 -8.19 9.72
C ARG A 54 11.21 -9.62 9.38
N GLU A 55 12.23 -9.72 8.54
CA GLU A 55 12.87 -11.00 8.19
C GLU A 55 11.83 -12.06 7.77
N GLN A 56 11.80 -13.20 8.44
CA GLN A 56 10.91 -14.31 8.10
C GLN A 56 9.42 -13.95 8.26
N ALA A 57 9.05 -13.14 9.26
CA ALA A 57 7.67 -12.70 9.43
C ALA A 57 7.19 -11.85 8.24
N ALA A 58 8.09 -11.05 7.64
CA ALA A 58 7.76 -10.29 6.45
C ALA A 58 7.47 -11.20 5.25
N ILE A 59 8.25 -12.27 5.10
CA ILE A 59 8.04 -13.29 4.06
C ILE A 59 6.69 -13.99 4.29
N GLU A 60 6.42 -14.44 5.52
CA GLU A 60 5.19 -15.13 5.89
C GLU A 60 3.93 -14.27 5.76
N ALA A 61 4.06 -12.95 5.93
CA ALA A 61 2.98 -12.00 5.76
C ALA A 61 2.70 -11.67 4.28
N THR A 62 3.72 -11.69 3.42
CA THR A 62 3.64 -11.11 2.06
C THR A 62 3.69 -12.10 0.91
N ILE A 63 4.33 -13.26 1.09
CA ILE A 63 4.58 -14.20 -0.01
C ILE A 63 3.55 -15.32 0.01
N ILE A 64 2.90 -15.55 -1.14
CA ILE A 64 1.97 -16.65 -1.37
C ILE A 64 2.74 -17.98 -1.28
N GLY A 65 2.20 -18.90 -0.48
CA GLY A 65 2.77 -20.23 -0.25
C GLY A 65 1.95 -21.35 -0.88
N GLY A 66 1.96 -22.52 -0.22
CA GLY A 66 1.28 -23.72 -0.69
C GLY A 66 -0.25 -23.64 -0.70
N GLU A 67 -0.84 -22.60 -0.09
CA GLU A 67 -2.28 -22.32 -0.17
C GLU A 67 -2.73 -22.00 -1.61
N ASP A 68 -1.82 -21.53 -2.46
CA ASP A 68 -2.06 -21.27 -3.88
C ASP A 68 -0.79 -21.56 -4.68
N SER A 69 -0.52 -22.84 -4.90
CA SER A 69 0.74 -23.33 -5.48
C SER A 69 1.02 -22.83 -6.90
N ALA A 70 -0.01 -22.47 -7.67
CA ALA A 70 0.14 -21.93 -9.01
C ALA A 70 0.75 -20.51 -9.01
N PHE A 71 0.55 -19.77 -7.92
CA PHE A 71 1.00 -18.39 -7.75
C PHE A 71 2.01 -18.22 -6.59
N ALA A 72 2.55 -19.34 -6.10
CA ALA A 72 3.56 -19.35 -5.05
C ALA A 72 4.77 -18.46 -5.42
N GLY A 73 5.26 -17.70 -4.44
CA GLY A 73 6.28 -16.69 -4.65
C GLY A 73 5.74 -15.34 -5.15
N GLY A 74 4.45 -15.24 -5.46
CA GLY A 74 3.76 -13.98 -5.72
C GLY A 74 3.31 -13.27 -4.44
N SER A 75 2.63 -12.13 -4.62
CA SER A 75 2.06 -11.31 -3.55
C SER A 75 0.85 -10.53 -4.07
N TYR A 76 0.08 -9.93 -3.18
CA TYR A 76 -0.92 -8.91 -3.51
C TYR A 76 -0.44 -7.57 -2.98
N VAL A 77 -0.68 -6.51 -3.76
CA VAL A 77 -0.39 -5.14 -3.33
C VAL A 77 -1.60 -4.25 -3.52
N ILE A 78 -1.97 -3.51 -2.49
CA ILE A 78 -2.98 -2.45 -2.57
C ILE A 78 -2.29 -1.10 -2.41
N VAL A 79 -2.66 -0.15 -3.27
CA VAL A 79 -2.18 1.23 -3.22
C VAL A 79 -3.35 2.20 -3.07
N GLN A 80 -3.12 3.26 -2.30
CA GLN A 80 -4.06 4.38 -2.15
C GLN A 80 -3.27 5.69 -2.03
N LYS A 81 -3.59 6.67 -2.86
CA LYS A 81 -3.05 8.02 -2.75
C LYS A 81 -3.92 8.81 -1.77
N TYR A 82 -3.36 9.19 -0.62
CA TYR A 82 -4.05 10.03 0.36
C TYR A 82 -3.57 11.48 0.26
N LEU A 83 -4.51 12.42 0.27
CA LEU A 83 -4.25 13.86 0.43
C LEU A 83 -4.71 14.31 1.81
N HIS A 84 -3.87 15.08 2.49
CA HIS A 84 -4.05 15.48 3.88
C HIS A 84 -4.47 16.94 4.02
N ASP A 85 -5.44 17.21 4.88
CA ASP A 85 -5.74 18.56 5.38
C ASP A 85 -4.82 18.88 6.57
N LEU A 86 -3.58 19.26 6.26
CA LEU A 86 -2.59 19.58 7.30
C LEU A 86 -2.97 20.81 8.13
N HIS A 87 -3.79 21.72 7.61
CA HIS A 87 -4.26 22.86 8.39
C HIS A 87 -5.17 22.40 9.54
N ARG A 88 -6.19 21.59 9.24
CA ARG A 88 -7.06 21.03 10.27
C ARG A 88 -6.33 20.06 11.19
N TRP A 89 -5.42 19.26 10.65
CA TRP A 89 -4.61 18.34 11.46
C TRP A 89 -3.75 19.09 12.48
N ASN A 90 -3.02 20.13 12.05
CA ASN A 90 -2.13 20.90 12.92
C ASN A 90 -2.87 21.83 13.90
N ALA A 91 -4.19 22.03 13.73
CA ALA A 91 -5.01 22.73 14.71
C ALA A 91 -5.35 21.86 15.94
N LEU A 92 -5.18 20.54 15.85
CA LEU A 92 -5.34 19.63 16.98
C LEU A 92 -4.16 19.79 17.96
N SER A 93 -4.42 19.52 19.24
CA SER A 93 -3.33 19.31 20.19
C SER A 93 -2.57 18.03 19.86
N THR A 94 -1.31 17.94 20.28
CA THR A 94 -0.50 16.73 20.10
C THR A 94 -1.20 15.51 20.68
N GLU A 95 -1.78 15.61 21.87
CA GLU A 95 -2.47 14.50 22.56
C GLU A 95 -3.70 14.03 21.77
N ALA A 96 -4.41 14.95 21.11
CA ALA A 96 -5.52 14.59 20.24
C ALA A 96 -5.04 13.82 18.99
N GLN A 97 -3.93 14.25 18.38
CA GLN A 97 -3.31 13.53 17.27
C GLN A 97 -2.82 12.14 17.69
N GLU A 98 -2.17 12.05 18.85
CA GLU A 98 -1.68 10.78 19.43
C GLU A 98 -2.82 9.81 19.69
N ARG A 99 -3.98 10.28 20.17
CA ARG A 99 -5.19 9.45 20.34
C ARG A 99 -5.81 9.00 19.03
N ILE A 100 -5.68 9.77 17.95
CA ILE A 100 -6.14 9.39 16.61
C ILE A 100 -5.22 8.32 16.02
N ILE A 101 -3.90 8.46 16.17
CA ILE A 101 -2.93 7.49 15.64
C ILE A 101 -2.82 6.24 16.52
N GLY A 102 -2.90 6.43 17.83
CA GLY A 102 -2.73 5.42 18.87
C GLY A 102 -1.27 5.23 19.35
N ARG A 103 -0.40 6.21 19.08
CA ARG A 103 1.01 6.25 19.51
C ARG A 103 1.40 7.66 19.93
N THR A 104 2.45 7.82 20.72
CA THR A 104 3.03 9.13 21.03
C THR A 104 3.77 9.69 19.82
N LYS A 105 3.69 11.01 19.60
CA LYS A 105 4.15 11.62 18.35
C LYS A 105 5.66 11.65 18.24
N LEU A 106 6.33 12.12 19.29
CA LEU A 106 7.79 12.29 19.28
C LEU A 106 8.53 10.96 19.48
N SER A 107 8.18 10.23 20.54
CA SER A 107 8.87 9.01 20.96
C SER A 107 8.39 7.74 20.27
N ASP A 108 7.29 7.82 19.50
CA ASP A 108 6.73 6.68 18.76
C ASP A 108 6.43 5.47 19.65
N ILE A 109 5.93 5.72 20.87
CA ILE A 109 5.56 4.68 21.83
C ILE A 109 4.07 4.39 21.66
N GLU A 110 3.71 3.11 21.54
CA GLU A 110 2.32 2.72 21.51
C GLU A 110 1.57 3.13 22.78
N LEU A 111 0.36 3.66 22.64
CA LEU A 111 -0.46 4.01 23.80
C LEU A 111 -0.92 2.75 24.53
N ASP A 112 -1.01 2.83 25.86
CA ASP A 112 -1.59 1.77 26.69
C ASP A 112 -3.04 1.47 26.27
N ASP A 113 -3.44 0.20 26.31
CA ASP A 113 -4.77 -0.24 25.87
C ASP A 113 -5.92 0.44 26.65
N ALA A 114 -5.70 0.81 27.90
CA ALA A 114 -6.69 1.53 28.71
C ALA A 114 -6.89 2.99 28.25
N ALA A 115 -5.89 3.59 27.59
CA ALA A 115 -5.91 4.97 27.12
C ALA A 115 -6.18 5.08 25.61
N LYS A 116 -5.88 4.03 24.83
CA LYS A 116 -6.01 3.95 23.38
C LYS A 116 -7.50 3.88 22.98
N PRO A 117 -8.02 4.89 22.25
CA PRO A 117 -9.37 4.79 21.70
C PRO A 117 -9.50 3.60 20.75
N THR A 118 -10.66 2.93 20.76
CA THR A 118 -10.92 1.82 19.83
C THR A 118 -11.06 2.27 18.36
N SER A 119 -11.19 3.57 18.11
CA SER A 119 -11.16 4.21 16.78
C SER A 119 -9.77 4.71 16.37
N ALA A 120 -8.73 4.48 17.20
CA ALA A 120 -7.37 4.82 16.82
C ALA A 120 -6.94 4.02 15.58
N HIS A 121 -6.15 4.65 14.71
CA HIS A 121 -5.66 4.06 13.47
C HIS A 121 -5.04 2.67 13.71
N ASN A 122 -4.05 2.58 14.63
CA ASN A 122 -3.39 1.31 14.93
C ASN A 122 -4.33 0.24 15.51
N ALA A 123 -5.35 0.61 16.28
CA ALA A 123 -6.33 -0.32 16.83
C ALA A 123 -7.21 -0.92 15.72
N LEU A 124 -7.61 -0.11 14.74
CA LEU A 124 -8.44 -0.55 13.62
C LEU A 124 -7.65 -1.33 12.56
N THR A 125 -6.35 -1.05 12.41
CA THR A 125 -5.46 -1.78 11.51
C THR A 125 -4.80 -2.99 12.14
N THR A 126 -5.03 -3.28 13.43
CA THR A 126 -4.58 -4.53 14.06
C THR A 126 -5.65 -5.61 13.88
N ILE A 127 -5.36 -6.59 13.03
CA ILE A 127 -6.28 -7.70 12.74
C ILE A 127 -5.79 -8.95 13.44
N VAL A 128 -6.66 -9.59 14.22
CA VAL A 128 -6.40 -10.87 14.88
C VAL A 128 -7.46 -11.87 14.46
N GLU A 129 -7.03 -12.98 13.87
CA GLU A 129 -7.87 -14.12 13.47
C GLU A 129 -7.27 -15.40 14.05
N ASP A 130 -8.11 -16.26 14.62
CA ASP A 130 -7.68 -17.52 15.26
C ASP A 130 -6.52 -17.36 16.27
N GLY A 131 -6.52 -16.25 17.00
CA GLY A 131 -5.48 -15.92 17.98
C GLY A 131 -4.13 -15.49 17.38
N LYS A 132 -4.05 -15.26 16.07
CA LYS A 132 -2.85 -14.78 15.38
C LYS A 132 -3.09 -13.42 14.75
N GLN A 133 -2.12 -12.53 14.89
CA GLN A 133 -2.14 -11.25 14.19
C GLN A 133 -1.88 -11.46 12.70
N LEU A 134 -2.72 -10.86 11.87
CA LEU A 134 -2.55 -10.85 10.41
C LEU A 134 -1.79 -9.59 10.02
N GLU A 135 -0.50 -9.75 9.78
CA GLU A 135 0.38 -8.65 9.39
C GLU A 135 0.36 -8.40 7.87
N ILE A 136 0.75 -7.18 7.50
CA ILE A 136 1.03 -6.74 6.12
C ILE A 136 2.38 -6.02 6.12
N LEU A 137 3.04 -5.91 4.98
CA LEU A 137 4.24 -5.09 4.84
C LEU A 137 3.91 -3.79 4.14
N ARG A 138 4.07 -2.66 4.83
CA ARG A 138 3.82 -1.32 4.28
C ARG A 138 5.10 -0.66 3.85
N ASP A 139 5.01 0.20 2.85
CA ASP A 139 6.13 1.03 2.41
C ASP A 139 5.66 2.43 2.00
N ASN A 140 4.90 3.03 2.90
CA ASN A 140 4.30 4.34 2.71
C ASN A 140 5.36 5.40 2.42
N MET A 141 5.07 6.28 1.48
CA MET A 141 5.95 7.40 1.16
C MET A 141 5.20 8.73 1.18
N PRO A 142 5.70 9.74 1.92
CA PRO A 142 5.35 11.14 1.72
C PRO A 142 5.47 11.59 0.26
N PHE A 143 4.53 12.41 -0.18
CA PHE A 143 4.63 13.16 -1.43
C PHE A 143 3.92 14.52 -1.29
N GLY A 144 4.20 15.46 -2.18
CA GLY A 144 3.46 16.72 -2.20
C GLY A 144 4.04 17.80 -3.09
N GLU A 145 3.23 18.84 -3.26
CA GLU A 145 3.57 20.07 -3.97
C GLU A 145 3.24 21.27 -3.08
N VAL A 146 4.25 21.81 -2.39
CA VAL A 146 4.07 22.89 -1.39
C VAL A 146 3.35 24.10 -1.98
N ALA A 147 3.69 24.50 -3.20
CA ALA A 147 3.08 25.65 -3.88
C ALA A 147 1.58 25.45 -4.20
N LYS A 148 1.13 24.20 -4.29
CA LYS A 148 -0.28 23.85 -4.52
C LYS A 148 -1.01 23.47 -3.23
N ASN A 149 -0.33 23.53 -2.08
CA ASN A 149 -0.86 23.06 -0.80
C ASN A 149 -1.32 21.59 -0.86
N GLU A 150 -0.62 20.75 -1.62
CA GLU A 150 -0.86 19.31 -1.70
C GLU A 150 0.18 18.57 -0.86
N PHE A 151 -0.30 17.89 0.17
CA PHE A 151 0.53 17.09 1.07
C PHE A 151 -0.15 15.74 1.21
N GLY A 152 0.60 14.65 1.02
CA GLY A 152 -0.01 13.34 1.01
C GLY A 152 0.90 12.21 1.47
N THR A 153 0.25 11.08 1.72
CA THR A 153 0.90 9.79 1.93
C THR A 153 0.47 8.88 0.79
N TYR A 154 1.43 8.32 0.07
CA TYR A 154 1.16 7.24 -0.86
C TYR A 154 1.19 5.92 -0.08
N PHE A 155 0.02 5.41 0.27
CA PHE A 155 -0.10 4.12 0.93
C PHE A 155 0.20 3.00 -0.07
N ILE A 156 1.03 2.06 0.36
CA ILE A 156 1.28 0.81 -0.34
C ILE A 156 1.44 -0.31 0.68
N GLY A 157 0.61 -1.34 0.57
CA GLY A 157 0.60 -2.50 1.45
C GLY A 157 0.71 -3.79 0.66
N TYR A 158 1.68 -4.63 1.01
CA TYR A 158 1.87 -5.98 0.49
C TYR A 158 1.33 -7.02 1.46
N ALA A 159 0.68 -8.05 0.93
CA ALA A 159 0.18 -9.18 1.71
C ALA A 159 0.08 -10.43 0.83
N ARG A 160 0.22 -11.61 1.44
CA ARG A 160 -0.01 -12.89 0.73
C ARG A 160 -1.48 -13.16 0.41
N SER A 161 -2.39 -12.43 1.06
CA SER A 161 -3.82 -12.46 0.79
C SER A 161 -4.38 -11.04 0.89
N PRO A 162 -5.19 -10.59 -0.10
CA PRO A 162 -5.75 -9.24 -0.09
C PRO A 162 -6.71 -9.00 1.08
N HIS A 163 -7.37 -10.07 1.57
CA HIS A 163 -8.27 -10.05 2.73
C HIS A 163 -7.70 -9.29 3.93
N ARG A 164 -6.39 -9.43 4.18
CA ARG A 164 -5.74 -8.74 5.32
C ARG A 164 -5.89 -7.23 5.24
N ILE A 165 -5.59 -6.66 4.08
CA ILE A 165 -5.68 -5.20 3.85
C ILE A 165 -7.14 -4.79 3.71
N GLU A 166 -7.97 -5.59 3.01
CA GLU A 166 -9.40 -5.30 2.86
C GLU A 166 -10.13 -5.24 4.21
N GLN A 167 -9.77 -6.12 5.17
CA GLN A 167 -10.32 -6.07 6.52
C GLN A 167 -9.85 -4.83 7.30
N MET A 168 -8.58 -4.43 7.15
CA MET A 168 -8.09 -3.16 7.72
C MET A 168 -8.87 -1.96 7.13
N LEU A 169 -9.05 -1.93 5.80
CA LEU A 169 -9.82 -0.88 5.13
C LEU A 169 -11.29 -0.89 5.57
N MET A 170 -11.92 -2.05 5.73
CA MET A 170 -13.29 -2.15 6.25
C MET A 170 -13.38 -1.55 7.66
N ASN A 171 -12.46 -1.90 8.55
CA ASN A 171 -12.40 -1.33 9.90
C ASN A 171 -12.18 0.19 9.87
N MET A 172 -11.30 0.67 8.98
CA MET A 172 -10.99 2.10 8.86
C MET A 172 -12.16 2.90 8.32
N PHE A 173 -12.77 2.49 7.20
CA PHE A 173 -13.77 3.28 6.48
C PHE A 173 -15.19 3.08 7.00
N VAL A 174 -15.58 1.86 7.39
CA VAL A 174 -16.92 1.56 7.92
C VAL A 174 -16.95 1.64 9.44
N GLY A 175 -15.85 1.28 10.10
CA GLY A 175 -15.73 1.26 11.54
C GLY A 175 -15.95 -0.11 12.17
N ARG A 176 -15.38 -0.30 13.36
CA ARG A 176 -15.56 -1.51 14.18
C ARG A 176 -15.90 -1.13 15.63
N PRO A 177 -17.15 -1.35 16.10
CA PRO A 177 -18.34 -1.70 15.31
C PRO A 177 -18.69 -0.60 14.27
N PRO A 178 -19.59 -0.87 13.30
CA PRO A 178 -19.95 0.12 12.28
C PRO A 178 -20.26 1.50 12.87
N GLY A 179 -19.66 2.54 12.30
CA GLY A 179 -19.71 3.93 12.80
C GLY A 179 -18.53 4.33 13.69
N ASN A 180 -17.78 3.37 14.27
CA ASN A 180 -16.53 3.63 14.98
C ASN A 180 -15.33 3.53 14.03
N TYR A 181 -15.31 4.44 13.05
CA TYR A 181 -14.33 4.49 11.96
C TYR A 181 -13.01 5.14 12.39
N ASP A 182 -11.99 5.04 11.54
CA ASP A 182 -10.67 5.61 11.76
C ASP A 182 -10.69 7.14 11.64
N ARG A 183 -10.41 7.81 12.75
CA ARG A 183 -10.41 9.28 12.83
C ARG A 183 -9.33 9.95 12.00
N LEU A 184 -8.30 9.23 11.56
CA LEU A 184 -7.31 9.77 10.63
C LEU A 184 -7.94 10.17 9.28
N LEU A 185 -9.01 9.47 8.89
CA LEU A 185 -9.76 9.75 7.64
C LEU A 185 -10.51 11.10 7.67
N ASP A 186 -10.71 11.70 8.86
CA ASP A 186 -11.25 13.07 8.96
C ASP A 186 -10.27 14.12 8.41
N TYR A 187 -8.99 13.76 8.28
CA TYR A 187 -7.88 14.61 7.83
C TYR A 187 -7.17 14.05 6.59
N SER A 188 -7.45 12.81 6.20
CA SER A 188 -6.77 12.10 5.11
C SER A 188 -7.78 11.54 4.12
N ARG A 189 -7.79 12.03 2.89
CA ARG A 189 -8.73 11.59 1.85
C ARG A 189 -8.04 10.73 0.80
N ALA A 190 -8.47 9.48 0.67
CA ALA A 190 -8.09 8.63 -0.45
C ALA A 190 -8.65 9.19 -1.76
N VAL A 191 -7.79 9.42 -2.75
CA VAL A 191 -8.18 9.86 -4.10
C VAL A 191 -7.97 8.79 -5.17
N THR A 192 -7.28 7.70 -4.82
CA THR A 192 -7.16 6.48 -5.63
C THR A 192 -7.32 5.25 -4.73
N GLY A 193 -7.58 4.09 -5.33
CA GLY A 193 -7.60 2.80 -4.66
C GLY A 193 -7.51 1.68 -5.70
N THR A 194 -6.42 0.93 -5.68
CA THR A 194 -6.17 -0.11 -6.68
C THR A 194 -5.49 -1.32 -6.04
N LEU A 195 -5.97 -2.51 -6.39
CA LEU A 195 -5.38 -3.80 -6.04
C LEU A 195 -4.63 -4.34 -7.27
N PHE A 196 -3.41 -4.81 -7.07
CA PHE A 196 -2.63 -5.52 -8.08
C PHE A 196 -2.16 -6.87 -7.54
N PHE A 197 -2.06 -7.85 -8.43
CA PHE A 197 -1.26 -9.05 -8.19
C PHE A 197 0.20 -8.78 -8.59
N VAL A 198 1.12 -9.25 -7.76
CA VAL A 198 2.57 -9.18 -7.98
C VAL A 198 3.07 -10.61 -8.25
N PRO A 199 3.30 -10.99 -9.52
CA PRO A 199 3.75 -12.33 -9.84
C PRO A 199 5.16 -12.60 -9.32
N SER A 200 5.49 -13.88 -9.15
CA SER A 200 6.89 -14.28 -8.97
C SER A 200 7.70 -13.93 -10.21
N MET A 201 9.02 -13.75 -10.06
CA MET A 201 9.90 -13.47 -11.20
C MET A 201 9.83 -14.59 -12.24
N THR A 202 9.80 -15.86 -11.81
CA THR A 202 9.67 -17.01 -12.71
C THR A 202 8.37 -16.96 -13.52
N PHE A 203 7.26 -16.54 -12.91
CA PHE A 203 6.00 -16.35 -13.64
C PHE A 203 6.10 -15.19 -14.63
N LEU A 204 6.70 -14.06 -14.22
CA LEU A 204 6.82 -12.89 -15.09
C LEU A 204 7.71 -13.19 -16.32
N GLU A 205 8.78 -13.97 -16.13
CA GLU A 205 9.69 -14.39 -17.20
C GLU A 205 9.07 -15.44 -18.15
N SER A 206 8.10 -16.22 -17.67
CA SER A 206 7.40 -17.20 -18.52
C SER A 206 6.36 -16.57 -19.44
N LEU A 207 6.00 -15.29 -19.22
CA LEU A 207 5.15 -14.53 -20.12
C LEU A 207 5.91 -14.23 -21.42
N THR A 208 5.81 -15.13 -22.40
CA THR A 208 6.26 -14.85 -23.76
C THR A 208 5.27 -13.91 -24.44
N ALA A 209 5.78 -12.96 -25.24
CA ALA A 209 4.91 -12.27 -26.18
C ALA A 209 4.34 -13.31 -27.15
N ASP A 210 3.01 -13.41 -27.25
CA ASP A 210 2.39 -14.17 -28.34
C ASP A 210 2.98 -13.65 -29.66
N GLU A 211 3.47 -14.56 -30.51
CA GLU A 211 3.83 -14.20 -31.88
C GLU A 211 2.57 -13.62 -32.55
N PRO A 212 2.66 -12.42 -33.18
CA PRO A 212 1.52 -11.86 -33.88
C PRO A 212 1.29 -12.67 -35.17
N GLY A 213 0.54 -13.78 -35.07
CA GLY A 213 0.30 -14.63 -36.26
C GLY A 213 -0.40 -15.98 -36.07
N GLY A 214 -0.67 -16.46 -34.86
CA GLY A 214 -1.30 -17.77 -34.64
C GLY A 214 -2.81 -17.82 -34.85
N ARG A 215 -3.36 -17.36 -35.98
CA ARG A 215 -4.72 -17.77 -36.36
C ARG A 215 -4.68 -19.26 -36.68
N ASN A 216 -5.38 -20.06 -35.88
CA ASN A 216 -5.67 -21.47 -36.15
C ASN A 216 -6.13 -21.66 -37.61
N GLN A 217 -5.20 -22.00 -38.49
CA GLN A 217 -5.48 -22.68 -39.75
C GLN A 217 -5.45 -24.17 -39.44
N THR A 218 -6.59 -24.75 -39.14
CA THR A 218 -6.92 -26.15 -39.46
C THR A 218 -8.36 -26.45 -39.04
N ALA A 219 -9.28 -26.35 -40.00
CA ALA A 219 -10.45 -27.23 -40.15
C ALA A 219 -11.27 -26.80 -41.39
N LYS A 220 -10.67 -26.91 -42.57
CA LYS A 220 -11.41 -27.04 -43.82
C LYS A 220 -10.72 -28.10 -44.65
N GLU A 221 -11.05 -29.35 -44.39
CA GLU A 221 -10.92 -30.47 -45.32
C GLU A 221 -11.65 -31.66 -44.71
N SER A 222 -12.94 -31.78 -45.03
CA SER A 222 -13.76 -33.00 -45.03
C SER A 222 -15.18 -32.55 -45.34
N LEU A 223 -15.54 -32.53 -46.63
CA LEU A 223 -16.90 -32.75 -47.08
C LEU A 223 -16.80 -33.28 -48.51
N GLU A 224 -17.25 -34.53 -48.63
CA GLU A 224 -17.62 -35.24 -49.84
C GLU A 224 -18.56 -34.42 -50.75
#